data_AF-A0A246G9R3-F1
#
_entry.id   AF-A0A246G9R3-F1
#
_cell.length_a   1.000
_cell.length_b   1.000
_cell.length_c   1.000
_cell.angle_alpha   90.00
_cell.angle_beta   90.00
_cell.angle_gamma   90.00
#
_symmetry.space_group_name_H-M   'P 1'
#
loop_
_entity.id
_entity.type
_entity.pdbx_description
1 polymer ?
#
loop_
_entity_poly.entity_id
_entity_poly.type
_entity_poly.pdbx_seq_one_letter_code
_entity_poly.pdbx_strand_id
1 'polypeptide(L)'
;MLKTLLLVCLPFVFSNIIEKKEISRKKIYQIDRSDVKKTRVLGVFDLNLEPTAYSSNIQSIRDAFRENANIANVLKVNIKINEATCLLYLNAAFESRACIPAPNASLYVVGFKGGDGKDYLFNIEPFPNIELKGLNSVTLSVDGSYRSLGYASSLPIINKAELETLVRTISGFKGAVVSSALSSALTKIIIMTCEASRFKSVETDVYNMLRSSTPFDASTRYDMIKRWNTTLLGDNNF
;
A
#
# COMPACT_ATOMS: atom_id res chain seq x y z
N MET A 1 30.41 -47.90 73.30
CA MET A 1 31.45 -48.88 72.92
C MET A 1 31.88 -48.61 71.48
N LEU A 2 33.18 -48.38 71.28
CA LEU A 2 34.04 -48.62 70.10
C LEU A 2 33.40 -48.67 68.69
N LYS A 3 33.79 -47.77 67.75
CA LYS A 3 34.79 -47.97 66.64
C LYS A 3 34.04 -48.04 65.27
N THR A 4 34.48 -47.57 64.09
CA THR A 4 35.73 -46.98 63.54
C THR A 4 35.37 -46.28 62.22
N LEU A 5 36.15 -45.26 61.84
CA LEU A 5 36.32 -44.73 60.47
C LEU A 5 36.47 -45.83 59.40
N LEU A 6 36.00 -45.58 58.16
CA LEU A 6 36.88 -45.66 56.98
C LEU A 6 36.29 -44.96 55.74
N LEU A 7 37.07 -43.98 55.26
CA LEU A 7 37.05 -43.33 53.96
C LEU A 7 37.36 -44.34 52.84
N VAL A 8 36.62 -44.34 51.72
CA VAL A 8 37.16 -44.68 50.38
C VAL A 8 36.42 -43.93 49.25
N CYS A 9 37.17 -43.02 48.61
CA CYS A 9 37.24 -42.61 47.19
C CYS A 9 36.00 -42.44 46.25
N LEU A 10 35.92 -41.20 45.71
CA LEU A 10 35.32 -40.68 44.46
C LEU A 10 35.55 -41.56 43.19
N PRO A 11 34.78 -41.41 42.07
CA PRO A 11 34.31 -40.13 41.53
C PRO A 11 32.84 -40.04 41.05
N PHE A 12 32.32 -38.81 41.16
CA PHE A 12 31.11 -38.32 40.51
C PHE A 12 31.29 -38.32 38.97
N VAL A 13 30.46 -39.10 38.28
CA VAL A 13 30.17 -38.90 36.85
C VAL A 13 28.85 -38.14 36.77
N PHE A 14 28.93 -36.82 36.63
CA PHE A 14 27.78 -36.01 36.24
C PHE A 14 27.58 -36.15 34.72
N SER A 15 26.58 -36.91 34.32
CA SER A 15 26.06 -36.86 32.96
C SER A 15 25.32 -35.55 32.73
N ASN A 16 25.89 -34.73 31.84
CA ASN A 16 25.28 -33.54 31.28
C ASN A 16 23.95 -33.87 30.56
N ILE A 17 22.83 -33.36 31.07
CA ILE A 17 21.64 -33.10 30.26
C ILE A 17 21.48 -31.59 30.20
N ILE A 18 22.00 -31.01 29.12
CA ILE A 18 21.76 -29.62 28.74
C ILE A 18 20.38 -29.59 28.07
N GLU A 19 19.37 -29.09 28.77
CA GLU A 19 18.11 -28.68 28.15
C GLU A 19 18.38 -27.53 27.18
N LYS A 20 18.23 -27.83 25.88
CA LYS A 20 18.26 -26.83 24.81
C LYS A 20 17.05 -25.91 24.96
N LYS A 21 17.30 -24.70 25.46
CA LYS A 21 16.40 -23.56 25.35
C LYS A 21 16.40 -23.10 23.87
N GLU A 22 15.37 -23.48 23.11
CA GLU A 22 15.13 -22.94 21.77
C GLU A 22 14.82 -21.44 21.86
N ILE A 23 15.86 -20.62 21.71
CA ILE A 23 15.71 -19.19 21.47
C ILE A 23 15.37 -19.04 19.99
N SER A 24 14.08 -18.91 19.69
CA SER A 24 13.59 -18.43 18.40
C SER A 24 14.13 -17.03 18.15
N ARG A 25 15.26 -16.94 17.43
CA ARG A 25 15.82 -15.68 16.94
C ARG A 25 14.93 -15.15 15.83
N LYS A 26 13.90 -14.37 16.17
CA LYS A 26 13.35 -13.38 15.23
C LYS A 26 14.50 -12.48 14.80
N LYS A 27 14.96 -12.61 13.55
CA LYS A 27 15.84 -11.64 12.90
C LYS A 27 15.08 -10.31 12.83
N ILE A 28 15.27 -9.46 13.84
CA ILE A 28 14.95 -8.05 13.73
C ILE A 28 16.09 -7.47 12.88
N TYR A 29 15.79 -7.13 11.63
CA TYR A 29 16.69 -6.33 10.81
C TYR A 29 16.75 -4.92 11.43
N GLN A 30 17.69 -4.70 12.35
CA GLN A 30 18.11 -3.35 12.72
C GLN A 30 18.91 -2.80 11.55
N ILE A 31 18.23 -2.08 10.66
CA ILE A 31 18.89 -1.23 9.66
C ILE A 31 19.44 -0.02 10.43
N ASP A 32 20.75 0.17 10.31
CA ASP A 32 21.50 1.31 10.84
C ASP A 32 20.84 2.63 10.39
N ARG A 33 20.55 3.52 11.36
CA ARG A 33 19.79 4.77 11.17
C ARG A 33 20.71 6.00 11.08
N SER A 34 21.95 5.84 10.66
CA SER A 34 22.93 6.95 10.63
C SER A 34 22.91 7.80 9.34
N ASP A 35 22.11 7.46 8.32
CA ASP A 35 21.99 8.28 7.09
C ASP A 35 20.54 8.70 6.76
N VAL A 36 20.01 9.68 7.50
CA VAL A 36 18.75 10.35 7.12
C VAL A 36 19.07 11.71 6.50
N LYS A 37 18.95 11.82 5.17
CA LYS A 37 18.40 12.98 4.42
C LYS A 37 18.60 12.88 2.91
N LYS A 38 18.20 11.76 2.29
CA LYS A 38 17.77 11.80 0.89
C LYS A 38 16.42 11.11 0.81
N THR A 39 15.37 11.90 0.61
CA THR A 39 14.09 11.47 0.03
C THR A 39 14.42 10.74 -1.26
N ARG A 40 14.55 9.41 -1.20
CA ARG A 40 14.80 8.59 -2.38
C ARG A 40 13.54 8.67 -3.20
N VAL A 41 13.50 9.32 -4.36
CA VAL A 41 12.34 9.18 -5.24
C VAL A 41 12.31 7.72 -5.67
N LEU A 42 11.34 6.93 -5.18
CA LEU A 42 11.05 5.64 -5.78
C LEU A 42 10.71 5.91 -7.24
N GLY A 43 11.21 5.07 -8.15
CA GLY A 43 11.03 5.27 -9.58
C GLY A 43 9.57 5.45 -10.00
N VAL A 44 9.36 5.78 -11.26
CA VAL A 44 8.02 5.77 -11.84
C VAL A 44 7.67 4.33 -12.22
N PHE A 45 6.58 3.81 -11.67
CA PHE A 45 6.06 2.48 -11.97
C PHE A 45 4.94 2.60 -13.00
N ASP A 46 4.88 1.65 -13.92
CA ASP A 46 3.73 1.53 -14.83
C ASP A 46 2.72 0.53 -14.26
N LEU A 47 1.45 0.87 -14.37
CA LEU A 47 0.33 -0.06 -14.21
C LEU A 47 -0.50 -0.05 -15.50
N ASN A 48 -0.28 -1.06 -16.33
CA ASN A 48 -1.07 -1.29 -17.52
C ASN A 48 -2.35 -2.04 -17.13
N LEU A 49 -3.51 -1.46 -17.43
CA LEU A 49 -4.82 -2.08 -17.21
C LEU A 49 -5.16 -3.08 -18.31
N GLU A 50 -4.17 -3.89 -18.70
CA GLU A 50 -4.28 -4.99 -19.65
C GLU A 50 -3.95 -6.31 -18.96
N PRO A 51 -4.69 -7.41 -19.23
CA PRO A 51 -4.51 -8.68 -18.52
C PRO A 51 -3.08 -9.22 -18.55
N THR A 52 -2.35 -8.98 -19.65
CA THR A 52 -0.99 -9.50 -19.85
C THR A 52 0.06 -8.87 -18.96
N ALA A 53 -0.18 -7.67 -18.42
CA ALA A 53 0.78 -6.89 -17.66
C ALA A 53 0.28 -6.51 -16.25
N TYR A 54 -1.02 -6.52 -16.01
CA TYR A 54 -1.62 -6.01 -14.78
C TYR A 54 -1.03 -6.65 -13.50
N SER A 55 -1.04 -7.97 -13.38
CA SER A 55 -0.55 -8.66 -12.18
C SER A 55 0.94 -8.48 -11.93
N SER A 56 1.77 -8.46 -12.98
CA SER A 56 3.21 -8.23 -12.83
C SER A 56 3.51 -6.79 -12.43
N ASN A 57 2.75 -5.82 -12.96
CA ASN A 57 2.85 -4.42 -12.55
C ASN A 57 2.41 -4.22 -11.08
N ILE A 58 1.32 -4.85 -10.65
CA ILE A 58 0.92 -4.85 -9.23
C ILE A 58 2.02 -5.46 -8.35
N GLN A 59 2.67 -6.54 -8.79
CA GLN A 59 3.78 -7.13 -8.06
C GLN A 59 4.96 -6.16 -7.94
N SER A 60 5.35 -5.46 -9.02
CA SER A 60 6.42 -4.45 -8.96
C SER A 60 6.11 -3.32 -7.98
N ILE A 61 4.84 -2.87 -7.90
CA ILE A 61 4.41 -1.86 -6.93
C ILE A 61 4.54 -2.40 -5.49
N ARG A 62 4.15 -3.66 -5.25
CA ARG A 62 4.32 -4.31 -3.95
C ARG A 62 5.79 -4.44 -3.56
N ASP A 63 6.63 -4.84 -4.49
CA ASP A 63 8.07 -5.00 -4.24
C ASP A 63 8.71 -3.66 -3.90
N ALA A 64 8.40 -2.60 -4.67
CA ALA A 64 8.87 -1.25 -4.37
C ALA A 64 8.40 -0.72 -3.01
N PHE A 65 7.16 -1.03 -2.63
CA PHE A 65 6.64 -0.70 -1.32
C PHE A 65 7.37 -1.44 -0.19
N ARG A 66 7.67 -2.74 -0.37
CA ARG A 66 8.45 -3.52 0.61
C ARG A 66 9.88 -3.00 0.73
N GLU A 67 10.51 -2.67 -0.40
CA GLU A 67 11.86 -2.10 -0.44
C GLU A 67 11.96 -0.72 0.21
N ASN A 68 10.90 0.10 0.14
CA ASN A 68 10.91 1.44 0.72
C ASN A 68 11.02 1.41 2.25
N ALA A 69 10.56 0.34 2.89
CA ALA A 69 10.45 0.26 4.34
C ALA A 69 9.86 1.56 4.93
N ASN A 70 10.21 1.92 6.16
CA ASN A 70 9.58 3.01 6.90
C ASN A 70 10.05 4.42 6.48
N ILE A 71 10.58 4.58 5.26
CA ILE A 71 11.07 5.85 4.76
C ILE A 71 9.89 6.66 4.21
N ALA A 72 9.72 7.90 4.69
CA ALA A 72 8.70 8.81 4.18
C ALA A 72 8.95 9.11 2.70
N ASN A 73 8.02 8.70 1.84
CA ASN A 73 8.25 8.71 0.41
C ASN A 73 6.93 8.61 -0.38
N VAL A 74 6.97 9.02 -1.64
CA VAL A 74 5.84 8.91 -2.56
C VAL A 74 6.23 8.08 -3.77
N LEU A 75 5.44 7.05 -4.02
CA LEU A 75 5.48 6.26 -5.24
C LEU A 75 4.72 6.98 -6.36
N LYS A 76 5.33 7.05 -7.54
CA LYS A 76 4.70 7.55 -8.76
C LYS A 76 4.23 6.36 -9.58
N VAL A 77 2.94 6.30 -9.89
CA VAL A 77 2.36 5.21 -10.69
C VAL A 77 1.65 5.78 -11.92
N ASN A 78 2.18 5.48 -13.10
CA ASN A 78 1.55 5.76 -14.38
C ASN A 78 0.53 4.68 -14.70
N ILE A 79 -0.75 5.03 -14.69
CA ILE A 79 -1.83 4.14 -15.08
C ILE A 79 -2.04 4.27 -16.58
N LYS A 80 -2.02 3.15 -17.30
CA LYS A 80 -2.08 3.11 -18.76
C LYS A 80 -3.18 2.17 -19.24
N ILE A 81 -3.93 2.60 -20.25
CA ILE A 81 -4.83 1.76 -21.04
C ILE A 81 -4.99 2.37 -22.43
N ASN A 82 -4.78 1.57 -23.47
CA ASN A 82 -4.68 2.07 -24.84
C ASN A 82 -3.72 3.29 -24.90
N GLU A 83 -4.18 4.40 -25.48
CA GLU A 83 -3.45 5.69 -25.57
C GLU A 83 -3.69 6.61 -24.35
N ALA A 84 -4.51 6.19 -23.38
CA ALA A 84 -4.80 6.99 -22.20
C ALA A 84 -3.79 6.70 -21.07
N THR A 85 -3.29 7.79 -20.46
CA THR A 85 -2.40 7.72 -19.30
C THR A 85 -2.83 8.72 -18.23
N CYS A 86 -2.67 8.36 -16.95
CA CYS A 86 -2.72 9.29 -15.83
C CYS A 86 -1.66 8.92 -14.79
N LEU A 87 -1.17 9.91 -14.03
CA LEU A 87 -0.15 9.71 -13.01
C LEU A 87 -0.77 9.89 -11.62
N LEU A 88 -0.63 8.87 -10.78
CA LEU A 88 -1.00 8.90 -9.36
C LEU A 88 0.23 9.02 -8.46
N TYR A 89 0.03 9.67 -7.32
CA TYR A 89 0.98 9.77 -6.21
C TYR A 89 0.47 8.91 -5.06
N LEU A 90 1.24 7.89 -4.67
CA LEU A 90 0.89 6.97 -3.60
C LEU A 90 1.81 7.19 -2.39
N ASN A 91 1.25 7.25 -1.19
CA ASN A 91 2.03 7.22 0.04
C ASN A 91 2.76 5.88 0.14
N ALA A 92 4.08 5.92 0.12
CA ALA A 92 4.92 4.73 0.15
C ALA A 92 5.47 4.43 1.54
N ALA A 93 5.18 5.27 2.55
CA ALA A 93 5.63 5.03 3.92
C ALA A 93 5.18 3.64 4.38
N PHE A 94 6.12 2.70 4.58
CA PHE A 94 5.83 1.37 5.13
C PHE A 94 5.71 1.51 6.64
N GLU A 95 4.54 1.96 7.10
CA GLU A 95 4.21 1.90 8.51
C GLU A 95 2.90 1.12 8.67
N SER A 96 2.99 -0.11 9.20
CA SER A 96 1.82 -0.75 9.81
C SER A 96 1.49 0.05 11.06
N ARG A 97 0.53 0.96 11.03
CA ARG A 97 0.23 1.76 12.21
C ARG A 97 -1.26 1.85 12.47
N ALA A 98 -1.68 1.05 13.44
CA ALA A 98 -2.83 1.30 14.30
C ALA A 98 -2.78 2.70 14.99
N CYS A 99 -1.70 3.48 14.84
CA CYS A 99 -1.54 4.84 15.37
C CYS A 99 -1.52 5.96 14.32
N ILE A 100 -1.84 5.66 13.05
CA ILE A 100 -2.00 6.67 12.01
C ILE A 100 -3.45 6.57 11.47
N PRO A 101 -4.25 7.65 11.49
CA PRO A 101 -5.60 7.63 10.92
C PRO A 101 -5.60 7.23 9.44
N ALA A 102 -6.58 6.44 8.99
CA ALA A 102 -6.92 6.38 7.56
C ALA A 102 -7.26 7.83 7.12
N PRO A 103 -6.70 8.45 6.06
CA PRO A 103 -6.00 7.98 4.83
C PRO A 103 -4.45 8.08 4.85
N ASN A 104 -3.83 8.19 6.03
CA ASN A 104 -2.41 8.51 6.17
C ASN A 104 -1.50 7.25 6.14
N ALA A 105 -2.06 6.08 5.86
CA ALA A 105 -1.35 4.80 5.88
C ALA A 105 -0.70 4.44 4.53
N SER A 106 0.02 3.33 4.52
CA SER A 106 0.70 2.75 3.35
C SER A 106 -0.21 2.54 2.11
N LEU A 107 0.36 2.77 0.92
CA LEU A 107 -0.27 2.56 -0.39
C LEU A 107 -1.57 3.35 -0.61
N TYR A 108 -1.80 4.46 0.09
CA TYR A 108 -2.94 5.37 -0.19
C TYR A 108 -2.58 6.36 -1.28
N VAL A 109 -3.52 6.68 -2.19
CA VAL A 109 -3.33 7.80 -3.12
C VAL A 109 -3.36 9.11 -2.34
N VAL A 110 -2.34 9.94 -2.53
CA VAL A 110 -2.21 11.28 -1.93
C VAL A 110 -2.44 12.41 -2.94
N GLY A 111 -2.49 12.07 -4.22
CA GLY A 111 -2.78 13.02 -5.29
C GLY A 111 -2.58 12.42 -6.69
N PHE A 112 -2.69 13.27 -7.70
CA PHE A 112 -2.52 12.91 -9.10
C PHE A 112 -2.09 14.11 -9.96
N LYS A 113 -1.58 13.84 -11.16
CA LYS A 113 -1.26 14.88 -12.16
C LYS A 113 -2.50 15.20 -13.01
N GLY A 114 -2.92 16.45 -13.04
CA GLY A 114 -4.01 16.90 -13.92
C GLY A 114 -3.53 17.40 -15.28
N GLY A 115 -4.50 17.75 -16.13
CA GLY A 115 -4.27 18.06 -17.56
C GLY A 115 -3.69 19.45 -17.82
N ASP A 116 -3.65 20.30 -16.80
CA ASP A 116 -2.90 21.58 -16.80
C ASP A 116 -1.48 21.43 -16.25
N GLY A 117 -1.03 20.20 -16.00
CA GLY A 117 0.31 19.91 -15.50
C GLY A 117 0.48 20.21 -14.00
N LYS A 118 -0.59 20.51 -13.26
CA LYS A 118 -0.53 20.69 -11.80
C LYS A 118 -0.68 19.38 -11.05
N ASP A 119 -0.09 19.35 -9.86
CA ASP A 119 -0.24 18.24 -8.91
C ASP A 119 -1.45 18.51 -8.02
N TYR A 120 -2.52 17.72 -8.18
CA TYR A 120 -3.72 17.83 -7.37
C TYR A 120 -3.60 16.89 -6.18
N LEU A 121 -3.41 17.46 -5.00
CA LEU A 121 -3.14 16.74 -3.76
C LEU A 121 -4.41 16.68 -2.91
N PHE A 122 -4.71 15.52 -2.36
CA PHE A 122 -5.80 15.39 -1.39
C PHE A 122 -5.48 16.17 -0.10
N ASN A 123 -6.51 16.67 0.56
CA ASN A 123 -6.40 17.37 1.84
C ASN A 123 -6.12 16.39 2.99
N ILE A 124 -4.88 15.92 3.04
CA ILE A 124 -4.39 14.93 3.98
C ILE A 124 -3.48 15.62 4.98
N GLU A 125 -3.74 15.42 6.27
CA GLU A 125 -2.92 15.98 7.35
C GLU A 125 -2.53 14.90 8.40
N PRO A 126 -1.24 14.79 8.78
CA PRO A 126 -0.10 15.46 8.14
C PRO A 126 0.17 14.89 6.74
N PHE A 127 0.53 15.76 5.79
CA PHE A 127 0.84 15.31 4.43
C PHE A 127 2.20 14.58 4.40
N PRO A 128 2.29 13.37 3.79
CA PRO A 128 3.45 12.51 3.94
C PRO A 128 4.71 12.97 3.18
N ASN A 129 4.59 13.94 2.26
CA ASN A 129 5.73 14.44 1.49
C ASN A 129 5.61 15.95 1.19
N ILE A 130 6.32 16.78 1.94
CA ILE A 130 6.27 18.25 1.77
C ILE A 130 6.80 18.72 0.40
N GLU A 131 7.69 17.96 -0.25
CA GLU A 131 8.28 18.34 -1.53
C GLU A 131 7.23 18.33 -2.66
N LEU A 132 6.20 17.49 -2.57
CA LEU A 132 5.08 17.52 -3.51
C LEU A 132 4.15 18.72 -3.33
N LYS A 133 4.06 19.29 -2.12
CA LYS A 133 3.30 20.53 -1.83
C LYS A 133 4.00 21.79 -2.38
N GLY A 134 4.79 21.66 -3.45
CA GLY A 134 5.49 22.76 -4.10
C GLY A 134 4.58 23.74 -4.85
N LEU A 135 5.19 24.74 -5.49
CA LEU A 135 4.49 25.86 -6.16
C LEU A 135 3.48 25.45 -7.26
N ASN A 136 3.63 24.26 -7.83
CA ASN A 136 2.76 23.74 -8.90
C ASN A 136 1.70 22.76 -8.40
N SER A 137 1.40 22.77 -7.10
CA SER A 137 0.39 21.92 -6.49
C SER A 137 -0.88 22.68 -6.12
N VAL A 138 -2.01 21.96 -6.14
CA VAL A 138 -3.32 22.45 -5.69
C VAL A 138 -3.83 21.44 -4.66
N THR A 139 -4.13 21.92 -3.46
CA THR A 139 -4.79 21.08 -2.45
C THR A 139 -6.29 21.07 -2.74
N LEU A 140 -6.85 19.87 -2.95
CA LEU A 140 -8.28 19.64 -3.14
C LEU A 140 -9.02 19.83 -1.81
N SER A 141 -10.33 20.04 -1.83
CA SER A 141 -11.13 20.13 -0.60
C SER A 141 -11.42 18.78 0.07
N VAL A 142 -11.15 17.66 -0.63
CA VAL A 142 -11.42 16.29 -0.18
C VAL A 142 -10.13 15.58 0.23
N ASP A 143 -10.24 14.67 1.20
CA ASP A 143 -9.12 13.91 1.77
C ASP A 143 -8.79 12.60 1.01
N GLY A 144 -9.53 12.30 -0.06
CA GLY A 144 -9.34 11.09 -0.86
C GLY A 144 -9.89 9.80 -0.23
N SER A 145 -10.49 9.87 0.96
CA SER A 145 -11.23 8.74 1.53
C SER A 145 -12.45 8.38 0.67
N TYR A 146 -12.86 7.11 0.68
CA TYR A 146 -14.07 6.70 -0.03
C TYR A 146 -15.29 7.52 0.40
N ARG A 147 -15.41 7.89 1.67
CA ARG A 147 -16.48 8.78 2.16
C ARG A 147 -16.44 10.14 1.47
N SER A 148 -15.28 10.81 1.39
CA SER A 148 -15.18 12.14 0.77
C SER A 148 -15.32 12.09 -0.76
N LEU A 149 -15.05 10.94 -1.37
CA LEU A 149 -15.33 10.67 -2.78
C LEU A 149 -16.80 10.26 -3.04
N GLY A 150 -17.65 10.17 -2.01
CA GLY A 150 -19.09 9.86 -2.16
C GLY A 150 -19.46 8.38 -2.02
N TYR A 151 -18.53 7.52 -1.60
CA TYR A 151 -18.65 6.07 -1.45
C TYR A 151 -18.56 5.66 0.03
N ALA A 152 -19.43 6.23 0.86
CA ALA A 152 -19.41 6.02 2.31
C ALA A 152 -19.95 4.66 2.79
N SER A 153 -20.78 4.00 1.97
CA SER A 153 -21.50 2.76 2.34
C SER A 153 -21.30 1.62 1.33
N SER A 154 -20.88 1.92 0.11
CA SER A 154 -20.68 0.96 -0.96
C SER A 154 -19.61 1.46 -1.94
N LEU A 155 -18.91 0.53 -2.59
CA LEU A 155 -17.94 0.83 -3.65
C LEU A 155 -18.57 0.65 -5.03
N PRO A 156 -18.07 1.34 -6.07
CA PRO A 156 -18.67 1.26 -7.40
C PRO A 156 -18.38 -0.07 -8.10
N ILE A 157 -19.26 -0.43 -9.04
CA ILE A 157 -18.97 -1.47 -10.03
C ILE A 157 -17.95 -0.92 -11.04
N ILE A 158 -16.97 -1.76 -11.39
CA ILE A 158 -15.92 -1.45 -12.37
C ILE A 158 -16.14 -2.29 -13.62
N ASN A 159 -16.22 -1.63 -14.77
CA ASN A 159 -16.37 -2.26 -16.07
C ASN A 159 -15.14 -2.03 -16.94
N LYS A 160 -14.78 -3.02 -17.77
CA LYS A 160 -13.65 -2.87 -18.70
C LYS A 160 -13.88 -1.75 -19.72
N ALA A 161 -15.12 -1.59 -20.19
CA ALA A 161 -15.48 -0.65 -21.24
C ALA A 161 -15.29 0.83 -20.87
N GLU A 162 -15.26 1.18 -19.58
CA GLU A 162 -15.12 2.57 -19.13
C GLU A 162 -13.69 2.97 -18.77
N LEU A 163 -12.75 2.02 -18.70
CA LEU A 163 -11.42 2.25 -18.12
C LEU A 163 -10.66 3.39 -18.80
N GLU A 164 -10.72 3.48 -20.12
CA GLU A 164 -10.10 4.58 -20.87
C GLU A 164 -10.70 5.93 -20.48
N THR A 165 -12.04 6.00 -20.35
CA THR A 165 -12.73 7.21 -19.90
C THR A 165 -12.33 7.59 -18.46
N LEU A 166 -12.16 6.61 -17.56
CA LEU A 166 -11.70 6.89 -16.19
C LEU A 166 -10.31 7.53 -16.19
N VAL A 167 -9.36 6.95 -16.93
CA VAL A 167 -7.99 7.45 -17.04
C VAL A 167 -7.97 8.86 -17.65
N ARG A 168 -8.71 9.09 -18.74
CA ARG A 168 -8.86 10.42 -19.37
C ARG A 168 -9.53 11.45 -18.47
N THR A 169 -10.47 11.03 -17.62
CA THR A 169 -11.14 11.92 -16.67
C THR A 169 -10.14 12.46 -15.65
N ILE A 170 -9.26 11.59 -15.13
CA ILE A 170 -8.23 11.98 -14.17
C ILE A 170 -7.18 12.87 -14.87
N SER A 171 -6.62 12.43 -15.99
CA SER A 171 -5.56 13.18 -16.67
C SER A 171 -6.04 14.44 -17.38
N GLY A 172 -7.33 14.57 -17.67
CA GLY A 172 -7.94 15.77 -18.22
C GLY A 172 -8.36 16.80 -17.17
N PHE A 173 -8.28 16.47 -15.88
CA PHE A 173 -8.79 17.33 -14.82
C PHE A 173 -8.04 18.66 -14.72
N LYS A 174 -8.82 19.73 -14.55
CA LYS A 174 -8.33 21.10 -14.35
C LYS A 174 -9.28 21.80 -13.38
N GLY A 175 -8.81 22.22 -12.21
CA GLY A 175 -9.61 22.98 -11.24
C GLY A 175 -9.53 22.47 -9.80
N ALA A 176 -10.25 23.11 -8.88
CA ALA A 176 -10.19 22.77 -7.45
C ALA A 176 -11.37 21.91 -6.95
N VAL A 177 -12.43 21.78 -7.76
CA VAL A 177 -13.67 21.10 -7.36
C VAL A 177 -13.70 19.70 -7.95
N VAL A 178 -13.82 18.69 -7.08
CA VAL A 178 -13.95 17.29 -7.48
C VAL A 178 -15.40 17.02 -7.89
N SER A 179 -15.62 16.76 -9.18
CA SER A 179 -16.93 16.39 -9.72
C SER A 179 -17.28 14.93 -9.43
N SER A 180 -18.55 14.55 -9.57
CA SER A 180 -18.98 13.14 -9.43
C SER A 180 -18.26 12.20 -10.40
N ALA A 181 -18.01 12.66 -11.64
CA ALA A 181 -17.26 11.90 -12.64
C ALA A 181 -15.81 11.67 -12.20
N LEU A 182 -15.14 12.71 -11.69
CA LEU A 182 -13.78 12.58 -11.19
C LEU A 182 -13.74 11.70 -9.93
N SER A 183 -14.67 11.87 -8.99
CA SER A 183 -14.77 11.01 -7.81
C SER A 183 -14.93 9.53 -8.17
N SER A 184 -15.79 9.22 -9.14
CA SER A 184 -15.98 7.86 -9.65
C SER A 184 -14.69 7.32 -10.29
N ALA A 185 -14.05 8.12 -11.15
CA ALA A 185 -12.80 7.74 -11.79
C ALA A 185 -11.67 7.47 -10.79
N LEU A 186 -11.45 8.40 -9.85
CA LEU A 186 -10.47 8.24 -8.78
C LEU A 186 -10.77 7.00 -7.94
N THR A 187 -12.00 6.79 -7.52
CA THR A 187 -12.38 5.64 -6.69
C THR A 187 -12.07 4.31 -7.38
N LYS A 188 -12.49 4.15 -8.64
CA LYS A 188 -12.27 2.91 -9.40
C LYS A 188 -10.77 2.67 -9.64
N ILE A 189 -10.02 3.73 -9.96
CA ILE A 189 -8.58 3.65 -10.19
C ILE A 189 -7.81 3.38 -8.88
N ILE A 190 -8.23 3.94 -7.75
CA ILE A 190 -7.71 3.62 -6.41
C ILE A 190 -7.90 2.13 -6.11
N ILE A 191 -9.06 1.55 -6.42
CA ILE A 191 -9.33 0.12 -6.22
C ILE A 191 -8.40 -0.74 -7.08
N MET A 192 -8.28 -0.42 -8.38
CA MET A 192 -7.43 -1.16 -9.31
C MET A 192 -5.93 -1.00 -9.06
N THR A 193 -5.53 -0.02 -8.25
CA THR A 193 -4.12 0.26 -7.92
C THR A 193 -3.83 -0.14 -6.47
N CYS A 194 -4.28 0.68 -5.53
CA CYS A 194 -3.96 0.64 -4.12
C CYS A 194 -4.56 -0.60 -3.45
N GLU A 195 -5.84 -0.85 -3.67
CA GLU A 195 -6.50 -2.01 -3.03
C GLU A 195 -6.02 -3.32 -3.65
N ALA A 196 -5.80 -3.37 -4.96
CA ALA A 196 -5.17 -4.50 -5.60
C ALA A 196 -3.74 -4.74 -5.10
N SER A 197 -2.94 -3.70 -4.86
CA SER A 197 -1.61 -3.84 -4.25
C SER A 197 -1.68 -4.36 -2.81
N ARG A 198 -2.69 -3.97 -2.04
CA ARG A 198 -2.90 -4.43 -0.65
C ARG A 198 -3.45 -5.84 -0.54
N PHE A 199 -4.34 -6.24 -1.46
CA PHE A 199 -5.13 -7.46 -1.34
C PHE A 199 -5.08 -8.30 -2.62
N LYS A 200 -4.54 -9.53 -2.51
CA LYS A 200 -4.48 -10.47 -3.64
C LYS A 200 -5.86 -10.82 -4.21
N SER A 201 -6.90 -10.83 -3.37
CA SER A 201 -8.29 -11.05 -3.80
C SER A 201 -8.79 -9.92 -4.70
N VAL A 202 -8.50 -8.66 -4.37
CA VAL A 202 -8.86 -7.50 -5.21
C VAL A 202 -8.08 -7.55 -6.53
N GLU A 203 -6.77 -7.83 -6.49
CA GLU A 203 -5.98 -8.02 -7.73
C GLU A 203 -6.59 -9.09 -8.63
N THR A 204 -7.02 -10.22 -8.05
CA THR A 204 -7.61 -11.34 -8.79
C THR A 204 -8.95 -10.96 -9.42
N ASP A 205 -9.81 -10.25 -8.69
CA ASP A 205 -11.10 -9.79 -9.23
C ASP A 205 -10.92 -8.76 -10.35
N VAL A 206 -9.97 -7.83 -10.20
CA VAL A 206 -9.63 -6.87 -11.25
C VAL A 206 -9.05 -7.58 -12.46
N TYR A 207 -8.09 -8.49 -12.28
CA TYR A 207 -7.53 -9.30 -13.36
C TYR A 207 -8.61 -10.05 -14.13
N ASN A 208 -9.56 -10.67 -13.42
CA ASN A 208 -10.69 -11.35 -14.05
C ASN A 208 -11.57 -10.38 -14.84
N MET A 209 -11.91 -9.20 -14.29
CA MET A 209 -12.65 -8.17 -15.00
C MET A 209 -11.94 -7.71 -16.27
N LEU A 210 -10.62 -7.52 -16.22
CA LEU A 210 -9.81 -7.17 -17.39
C LEU A 210 -9.80 -8.30 -18.45
N ARG A 211 -9.78 -9.56 -18.01
CA ARG A 211 -9.67 -10.74 -18.89
C ARG A 211 -11.01 -11.13 -19.53
N SER A 212 -12.09 -11.18 -18.77
CA SER A 212 -13.40 -11.67 -19.23
C SER A 212 -14.41 -10.57 -19.56
N SER A 213 -14.09 -9.30 -19.27
CA SER A 213 -15.05 -8.18 -19.31
C SER A 213 -16.26 -8.34 -18.39
N THR A 214 -16.23 -9.30 -17.46
CA THR A 214 -17.24 -9.44 -16.41
C THR A 214 -17.07 -8.29 -15.42
N PRO A 215 -18.14 -7.53 -15.10
CA PRO A 215 -18.04 -6.42 -14.16
C PRO A 215 -17.53 -6.87 -12.79
N PHE A 216 -16.66 -6.06 -12.18
CA PHE A 216 -16.23 -6.27 -10.80
C PHE A 216 -17.07 -5.38 -9.87
N ASP A 217 -17.93 -6.00 -9.06
CA ASP A 217 -18.59 -5.31 -7.95
C ASP A 217 -17.64 -5.21 -6.74
N ALA A 218 -16.97 -4.05 -6.62
CA ALA A 218 -16.03 -3.80 -5.55
C ALA A 218 -16.69 -3.75 -4.15
N SER A 219 -18.02 -3.59 -4.07
CA SER A 219 -18.72 -3.61 -2.77
C SER A 219 -18.60 -4.95 -2.07
N THR A 220 -18.45 -6.05 -2.82
CA THR A 220 -18.18 -7.40 -2.28
C THR A 220 -16.89 -7.48 -1.46
N ARG A 221 -15.98 -6.51 -1.62
CA ARG A 221 -14.70 -6.41 -0.89
C ARG A 221 -14.67 -5.28 0.14
N TYR A 222 -15.74 -4.50 0.27
CA TYR A 222 -15.70 -3.24 1.02
C TYR A 222 -15.37 -3.44 2.51
N ASP A 223 -15.95 -4.47 3.14
CA ASP A 223 -15.69 -4.79 4.55
C ASP A 223 -14.24 -5.21 4.82
N MET A 224 -13.57 -5.84 3.85
CA MET A 224 -12.16 -6.17 3.94
C MET A 224 -11.30 -4.92 3.75
N ILE A 225 -11.60 -4.13 2.72
CA ILE A 225 -10.88 -2.88 2.39
C ILE A 225 -10.91 -1.91 3.57
N LYS A 226 -12.07 -1.68 4.19
CA LYS A 226 -12.21 -0.74 5.31
C LYS A 226 -11.41 -1.16 6.56
N ARG A 227 -11.11 -2.46 6.70
CA ARG A 227 -10.37 -3.03 7.84
C ARG A 227 -8.86 -3.02 7.62
N TRP A 228 -8.36 -2.61 6.45
CA TRP A 228 -6.93 -2.58 6.13
C TRP A 228 -6.06 -1.98 7.26
N ASN A 229 -6.45 -0.82 7.79
CA ASN A 229 -5.68 -0.12 8.82
C ASN A 229 -5.71 -0.79 10.20
N THR A 230 -6.51 -1.85 10.36
CA THR A 230 -6.55 -2.69 11.57
C THR A 230 -5.76 -3.98 11.42
N THR A 231 -5.24 -4.28 10.23
CA THR A 231 -4.48 -5.51 9.94
C THR A 231 -2.98 -5.22 9.96
N LEU A 232 -2.19 -6.09 10.62
CA LEU A 232 -0.74 -5.99 10.53
C LEU A 232 -0.29 -6.40 9.13
N LEU A 233 0.74 -5.72 8.59
CA LEU A 233 1.24 -5.98 7.23
C LEU A 233 1.67 -7.44 6.99
N GLY A 234 1.95 -8.22 8.05
CA GLY A 234 2.32 -9.63 7.98
C GLY A 234 1.16 -10.62 7.91
N ASP A 235 -0.09 -10.18 8.14
CA ASP A 235 -1.27 -11.06 8.15
C ASP A 235 -1.95 -11.13 6.78
N ASN A 236 -1.58 -10.24 5.85
CA ASN A 236 -2.07 -10.24 4.49
C ASN A 236 -1.06 -10.98 3.61
N ASN A 237 -1.47 -12.11 3.02
CA ASN A 237 -0.69 -12.87 2.05
C ASN A 237 -0.45 -12.00 0.81
N PHE A 238 0.70 -11.34 0.87
CA PHE A 238 1.29 -10.45 -0.11
C PHE A 238 1.85 -11.19 -1.32
#